data_AF-A0A259N655-F1
#
_entry.id   AF-A0A259N655-F1
#
_cell.length_a   1.000
_cell.length_b   1.000
_cell.length_c   1.000
_cell.angle_alpha   90.00
_cell.angle_beta   90.00
_cell.angle_gamma   90.00
#
_symmetry.space_group_name_H-M   'P 1'
#
loop_
_entity.id
_entity.type
_entity.pdbx_description
1 polymer ?
#
loop_
_entity_poly.entity_id
_entity_poly.type
_entity_poly.pdbx_seq_one_letter_code
_entity_poly.pdbx_strand_id
1 'polypeptide(L)'
;MKCSDLNEDLALFKLLHIVSPSLPTGGFSYSQTLEWWVDNHVVHDEPSFVTWLSDMFLFSQYRCDLVFFRQAFEAIENNNITQFLDINNLFLSSRETSELRAETIQMGYSLLKLVPDITQMDVKKMGLDQHSLCYPMVWAFLSFHCQLSADIAQKGYLWSWLENLVMVGVKVIPLGQSAGLNEF
;
A
#
# COMPACT_ATOMS: atom_id res chain seq x y z
N MET A 1 7.45 31.07 11.37
CA MET A 1 7.51 29.89 10.50
C MET A 1 8.43 30.19 9.35
N LYS A 2 9.49 29.39 9.18
CA LYS A 2 10.33 29.48 7.97
C LYS A 2 9.58 28.81 6.82
N CYS A 3 9.84 29.24 5.59
CA CYS A 3 9.23 28.66 4.38
C CYS A 3 9.51 27.15 4.24
N SER A 4 10.61 26.65 4.83
CA SER A 4 10.94 25.22 4.94
C SER A 4 9.90 24.44 5.73
N ASP A 5 9.45 24.99 6.85
CA ASP A 5 8.57 24.31 7.80
C ASP A 5 7.16 24.12 7.21
N LEU A 6 6.71 25.09 6.40
CA LEU A 6 5.43 25.02 5.65
C LEU A 6 5.40 23.91 4.59
N ASN A 7 6.54 23.62 3.97
CA ASN A 7 6.63 22.54 2.97
C ASN A 7 6.62 21.16 3.62
N GLU A 8 7.26 21.01 4.79
CA GLU A 8 7.21 19.78 5.58
C GLU A 8 5.81 19.50 6.10
N ASP A 9 5.12 20.51 6.64
CA ASP A 9 3.74 20.38 7.12
C ASP A 9 2.77 20.00 5.98
N LEU A 10 2.94 20.60 4.80
CA LEU A 10 2.11 20.27 3.63
C LEU A 10 2.35 18.84 3.14
N ALA A 11 3.60 18.39 3.10
CA ALA A 11 3.94 17.01 2.76
C ALA A 11 3.32 16.02 3.76
N LEU A 12 3.37 16.35 5.06
CA LEU A 12 2.72 15.55 6.09
C LEU A 12 1.20 15.48 5.91
N PHE A 13 0.51 16.60 5.65
CA PHE A 13 -0.94 16.57 5.43
C PHE A 13 -1.33 15.76 4.19
N LYS A 14 -0.56 15.85 3.10
CA LYS A 14 -0.78 15.01 1.92
C LYS A 14 -0.59 13.53 2.25
N LEU A 15 0.48 13.20 2.98
CA LEU A 15 0.71 11.82 3.44
C LEU A 15 -0.47 11.32 4.28
N LEU A 16 -0.89 12.08 5.30
CA LEU A 16 -2.02 11.75 6.18
C LEU A 16 -3.33 11.54 5.41
N HIS A 17 -3.54 12.32 4.34
CA HIS A 17 -4.69 12.14 3.48
C HIS A 17 -4.64 10.81 2.71
N ILE A 18 -3.48 10.44 2.16
CA ILE A 18 -3.32 9.21 1.36
C ILE A 18 -3.30 7.97 2.27
N VAL A 19 -2.68 8.04 3.46
CA VAL A 19 -2.65 6.88 4.36
C VAL A 19 -3.96 6.65 5.11
N SER A 20 -4.93 7.56 4.98
CA SER A 20 -6.20 7.51 5.69
C SER A 20 -6.92 6.18 5.42
N PRO A 21 -7.39 5.47 6.45
CA PRO A 21 -8.14 4.23 6.30
C PRO A 21 -9.46 4.47 5.54
N SER A 22 -9.98 5.69 5.57
CA SER A 22 -11.19 6.07 4.83
C SER A 22 -10.97 6.20 3.32
N LEU A 23 -9.73 6.06 2.82
CA LEU A 23 -9.44 6.16 1.40
C LEU A 23 -10.06 4.96 0.66
N PRO A 24 -10.91 5.18 -0.36
CA PRO A 24 -11.68 4.11 -1.01
C PRO A 24 -10.82 3.30 -1.99
N THR A 25 -9.82 2.58 -1.47
CA THR A 25 -8.94 1.69 -2.24
C THR A 25 -9.47 0.26 -2.30
N GLY A 26 -10.40 -0.10 -1.41
CA GLY A 26 -10.98 -1.45 -1.31
C GLY A 26 -10.10 -2.46 -0.56
N GLY A 27 -9.00 -2.02 0.08
CA GLY A 27 -8.06 -2.90 0.79
C GLY A 27 -8.67 -3.73 1.92
N PHE A 28 -9.71 -3.21 2.59
CA PHE A 28 -10.41 -3.89 3.69
C PHE A 28 -11.05 -5.23 3.33
N SER A 29 -11.29 -5.46 2.04
CA SER A 29 -11.87 -6.71 1.55
C SER A 29 -10.85 -7.84 1.45
N TYR A 30 -9.56 -7.54 1.65
CA TYR A 30 -8.47 -8.48 1.43
C TYR A 30 -7.66 -8.69 2.70
N SER A 31 -7.60 -9.94 3.11
CA SER A 31 -6.97 -10.44 4.32
C SER A 31 -5.60 -11.05 4.11
N GLN A 32 -5.15 -11.14 2.86
CA GLN A 32 -3.89 -11.77 2.47
C GLN A 32 -3.71 -13.16 3.09
N THR A 33 -4.75 -13.99 3.00
CA THR A 33 -4.81 -15.39 3.48
C THR A 33 -4.90 -15.57 4.99
N LEU A 34 -5.03 -14.51 5.79
CA LEU A 34 -5.08 -14.59 7.25
C LEU A 34 -6.18 -15.55 7.76
N GLU A 35 -7.34 -15.61 7.12
CA GLU A 35 -8.42 -16.53 7.52
C GLU A 35 -7.96 -17.98 7.52
N TRP A 36 -7.17 -18.39 6.51
CA TRP A 36 -6.67 -19.76 6.45
C TRP A 36 -5.77 -20.08 7.66
N TRP A 37 -4.91 -19.14 8.06
CA TRP A 37 -4.04 -19.31 9.23
C TRP A 37 -4.82 -19.34 10.54
N VAL A 38 -5.92 -18.58 10.63
CA VAL A 38 -6.84 -18.59 11.78
C VAL A 38 -7.65 -19.88 11.85
N ASP A 39 -8.22 -20.33 10.72
CA ASP A 39 -9.00 -21.57 10.61
C ASP A 39 -8.16 -22.81 10.96
N ASN A 40 -6.85 -22.77 10.68
CA ASN A 40 -5.91 -23.84 11.04
C ASN A 40 -5.29 -23.65 12.44
N HIS A 41 -5.77 -22.69 13.24
CA HIS A 41 -5.29 -22.39 14.58
C HIS A 41 -3.79 -22.13 14.67
N VAL A 42 -3.18 -21.59 13.60
CA VAL A 42 -1.78 -21.12 13.63
C VAL A 42 -1.72 -19.68 14.14
N VAL A 43 -2.70 -18.86 13.75
CA VAL A 43 -2.93 -17.52 14.31
C VAL A 43 -4.19 -17.57 15.15
N HIS A 44 -4.06 -17.44 16.47
CA HIS A 44 -5.19 -17.65 17.40
C HIS A 44 -5.22 -16.64 18.56
N ASP A 45 -4.20 -15.81 18.68
CA ASP A 45 -4.06 -14.76 19.68
C ASP A 45 -3.18 -13.62 19.14
N GLU A 46 -3.00 -12.58 19.94
CA GLU A 46 -2.18 -11.43 19.57
C GLU A 46 -0.70 -11.81 19.32
N PRO A 47 0.00 -12.57 20.18
CA PRO A 47 1.38 -12.97 19.90
C PRO A 47 1.57 -13.75 18.60
N SER A 48 0.69 -14.71 18.30
CA SER A 48 0.73 -15.48 17.05
C SER A 48 0.44 -14.60 15.83
N PHE A 49 -0.47 -13.63 15.95
CA PHE A 49 -0.74 -12.66 14.89
C PHE A 49 0.45 -11.73 14.62
N VAL A 50 1.09 -11.19 15.67
CA VAL A 50 2.28 -10.35 15.53
C VAL A 50 3.42 -11.13 14.86
N THR A 51 3.58 -12.40 15.20
CA THR A 51 4.57 -13.29 14.56
C THR A 51 4.28 -13.45 13.08
N TRP A 52 3.04 -13.82 12.72
CA TRP A 52 2.62 -13.97 11.33
C TRP A 52 2.77 -12.68 10.52
N LEU A 53 2.38 -11.54 11.10
CA LEU A 53 2.48 -10.22 10.47
C LEU A 53 3.93 -9.81 10.24
N SER A 54 4.82 -10.13 11.18
CA SER A 54 6.26 -9.93 11.05
C SER A 54 6.85 -10.77 9.91
N ASP A 55 6.40 -12.02 9.77
CA ASP A 55 6.81 -12.88 8.66
C ASP A 55 6.30 -12.33 7.32
N MET A 56 5.05 -11.90 7.23
CA MET A 56 4.51 -11.25 6.02
C MET A 56 5.30 -9.99 5.66
N PHE A 57 5.68 -9.19 6.65
CA PHE A 57 6.54 -8.04 6.43
C PHE A 57 7.92 -8.45 5.88
N LEU A 58 8.60 -9.40 6.53
CA LEU A 58 9.98 -9.77 6.19
C LEU A 58 10.11 -10.56 4.89
N PHE A 59 9.14 -11.41 4.57
CA PHE A 59 9.20 -12.32 3.43
C PHE A 59 8.47 -11.79 2.20
N SER A 60 7.46 -10.93 2.36
CA SER A 60 6.71 -10.33 1.25
C SER A 60 7.03 -8.85 1.10
N GLN A 61 6.59 -8.01 2.05
CA GLN A 61 6.65 -6.54 1.88
C GLN A 61 8.07 -6.02 1.69
N TYR A 62 8.98 -6.38 2.60
CA TYR A 62 10.34 -5.86 2.63
C TYR A 62 11.19 -6.33 1.44
N ARG A 63 11.01 -7.58 1.00
CA ARG A 63 11.81 -8.20 -0.07
C ARG A 63 11.23 -7.99 -1.47
N CYS A 64 9.95 -7.68 -1.57
CA CYS A 64 9.23 -7.59 -2.84
C CYS A 64 8.60 -6.21 -3.01
N ASP A 65 7.45 -5.96 -2.37
CA ASP A 65 6.60 -4.79 -2.61
C ASP A 65 7.37 -3.47 -2.42
N LEU A 66 8.13 -3.31 -1.34
CA LEU A 66 8.93 -2.11 -1.09
C LEU A 66 10.09 -1.94 -2.07
N VAL A 67 10.68 -3.04 -2.55
CA VAL A 67 11.77 -3.02 -3.54
C VAL A 67 11.27 -2.56 -4.90
N PHE A 68 10.13 -3.09 -5.33
CA PHE A 68 9.49 -2.67 -6.58
C PHE A 68 8.94 -1.26 -6.50
N PHE A 69 8.35 -0.88 -5.36
CA PHE A 69 7.93 0.49 -5.09
C PHE A 69 9.08 1.47 -5.28
N ARG A 70 10.24 1.21 -4.67
CA ARG A 70 11.39 2.10 -4.74
C ARG A 70 11.86 2.30 -6.18
N GLN A 71 12.00 1.20 -6.92
CA GLN A 71 12.41 1.25 -8.32
C GLN A 71 11.38 2.00 -9.19
N ALA A 72 10.07 1.79 -8.94
CA ALA A 72 9.02 2.49 -9.65
C ALA A 72 9.08 4.00 -9.38
N PHE A 73 9.29 4.39 -8.12
CA PHE A 73 9.44 5.78 -7.71
C PHE A 73 10.64 6.44 -8.42
N GLU A 74 11.79 5.77 -8.43
CA GLU A 74 13.01 6.25 -9.11
C GLU A 74 12.81 6.34 -10.63
N ALA A 75 12.09 5.39 -11.24
CA ALA A 75 11.77 5.45 -12.67
C ALA A 75 10.92 6.68 -13.02
N ILE A 76 9.94 7.02 -12.17
CA ILE A 76 9.11 8.23 -12.34
C ILE A 76 9.95 9.49 -12.18
N GLU A 77 10.82 9.55 -11.15
CA GLU A 77 11.71 10.68 -10.91
C GLU A 77 12.62 10.96 -12.11
N ASN A 78 13.09 9.91 -12.78
CA ASN A 78 13.91 10.00 -13.98
C ASN A 78 13.10 10.16 -15.28
N ASN A 79 11.78 10.37 -15.21
CA ASN A 79 10.86 10.46 -16.34
C ASN A 79 10.91 9.23 -17.28
N ASN A 80 11.25 8.06 -16.73
CA ASN A 80 11.38 6.80 -17.48
C ASN A 80 10.12 5.94 -17.34
N ILE A 81 9.07 6.33 -18.07
CA ILE A 81 7.77 5.63 -18.05
C ILE A 81 7.87 4.18 -18.54
N THR A 82 8.75 3.89 -19.50
CA THR A 82 8.97 2.51 -19.96
C THR A 82 9.47 1.63 -18.82
N GLN A 83 10.49 2.07 -18.08
CA GLN A 83 11.00 1.33 -16.93
C GLN A 83 9.94 1.18 -15.82
N PHE A 84 9.14 2.22 -15.56
CA PHE A 84 8.03 2.14 -14.61
C PHE A 84 7.03 1.03 -14.97
N LEU A 85 6.67 0.91 -16.26
CA LEU A 85 5.76 -0.13 -16.75
C LEU A 85 6.40 -1.53 -16.72
N ASP A 86 7.68 -1.64 -17.02
CA ASP A 86 8.42 -2.91 -16.90
C ASP A 86 8.45 -3.40 -15.45
N ILE A 87 8.69 -2.48 -14.50
CA ILE A 87 8.64 -2.76 -13.06
C ILE A 87 7.23 -3.20 -12.63
N ASN A 88 6.18 -2.53 -13.12
CA ASN A 88 4.79 -2.94 -12.88
C ASN A 88 4.53 -4.38 -13.35
N ASN A 89 4.96 -4.72 -14.57
CA ASN A 89 4.78 -6.05 -15.13
C ASN A 89 5.57 -7.12 -14.36
N LEU A 90 6.79 -6.80 -13.95
CA LEU A 90 7.63 -7.69 -13.14
C LEU A 90 6.99 -7.95 -11.78
N PHE A 91 6.48 -6.92 -11.10
CA PHE A 91 5.74 -7.09 -9.85
C PHE A 91 4.50 -7.97 -10.03
N LEU A 92 3.69 -7.72 -11.06
CA LEU A 92 2.52 -8.55 -11.35
C LEU A 92 2.88 -10.01 -11.67
N SER A 93 4.06 -10.25 -12.25
CA SER A 93 4.57 -11.60 -12.48
C SER A 93 5.06 -12.30 -11.19
N SER A 94 5.40 -11.53 -10.15
CA SER A 94 5.78 -12.05 -8.84
C SER A 94 4.58 -12.53 -8.02
N ARG A 95 3.35 -12.16 -8.39
CA ARG A 95 2.14 -12.58 -7.67
C ARG A 95 1.86 -14.05 -7.99
N GLU A 96 1.93 -14.87 -6.95
CA GLU A 96 1.86 -16.33 -7.04
C GLU A 96 0.51 -16.84 -7.52
N THR A 97 -0.57 -16.12 -7.21
CA THR A 97 -1.95 -16.50 -7.53
C THR A 97 -2.66 -15.43 -8.36
N SER A 98 -3.67 -15.86 -9.11
CA SER A 98 -4.56 -14.97 -9.85
C SER A 98 -5.31 -13.99 -8.94
N GLU A 99 -5.61 -14.42 -7.71
CA GLU A 99 -6.34 -13.68 -6.70
C GLU A 99 -5.50 -12.51 -6.18
N LEU A 100 -4.25 -12.75 -5.79
CA LEU A 100 -3.32 -11.70 -5.37
C LEU A 100 -3.04 -10.70 -6.50
N ARG A 101 -2.98 -11.19 -7.74
CA ARG A 101 -2.82 -10.34 -8.92
C ARG A 101 -4.07 -9.48 -9.17
N ALA A 102 -5.26 -10.05 -9.05
CA ALA A 102 -6.50 -9.33 -9.23
C ALA A 102 -6.71 -8.28 -8.12
N GLU A 103 -6.41 -8.64 -6.86
CA GLU A 103 -6.42 -7.75 -5.70
C GLU A 103 -5.58 -6.50 -5.94
N THR A 104 -4.29 -6.67 -6.25
CA THR A 104 -3.39 -5.51 -6.39
C THR A 104 -3.76 -4.62 -7.58
N ILE A 105 -4.27 -5.19 -8.67
CA ILE A 105 -4.76 -4.42 -9.83
C ILE A 105 -6.03 -3.64 -9.46
N GLN A 106 -6.98 -4.28 -8.76
CA GLN A 106 -8.23 -3.65 -8.37
C GLN A 106 -8.01 -2.50 -7.38
N MET A 107 -7.10 -2.69 -6.42
CA MET A 107 -6.70 -1.64 -5.48
C MET A 107 -5.95 -0.51 -6.19
N GLY A 108 -5.04 -0.85 -7.11
CA GLY A 108 -4.33 0.13 -7.95
C GLY A 108 -5.30 0.98 -8.77
N TYR A 109 -6.26 0.36 -9.45
CA TYR A 109 -7.30 1.05 -10.20
C TYR A 109 -8.15 1.98 -9.33
N SER A 110 -8.52 1.53 -8.14
CA SER A 110 -9.29 2.35 -7.18
C SER A 110 -8.50 3.57 -6.72
N LEU A 111 -7.22 3.40 -6.37
CA LEU A 111 -6.35 4.50 -5.98
C LEU A 111 -6.10 5.48 -7.15
N LEU A 112 -5.91 4.96 -8.36
CA LEU A 112 -5.62 5.77 -9.55
C LEU A 112 -6.76 6.75 -9.88
N LYS A 113 -8.01 6.38 -9.58
CA LYS A 113 -9.17 7.26 -9.72
C LYS A 113 -9.14 8.47 -8.79
N LEU A 114 -8.44 8.38 -7.66
CA LEU A 114 -8.33 9.45 -6.66
C LEU A 114 -7.18 10.41 -6.97
N VAL A 115 -6.24 10.00 -7.84
CA VAL A 115 -5.08 10.82 -8.19
C VAL A 115 -5.47 12.22 -8.71
N PRO A 116 -6.45 12.40 -9.62
CA PRO A 116 -6.84 13.73 -10.06
C PRO A 116 -7.33 14.62 -8.93
N ASP A 117 -8.07 14.08 -7.97
CA ASP A 117 -8.62 14.84 -6.85
C ASP A 117 -7.53 15.25 -5.85
N ILE A 118 -6.53 14.37 -5.66
CA ILE A 118 -5.42 14.59 -4.70
C ILE A 118 -4.32 15.47 -5.28
N THR A 119 -4.01 15.32 -6.57
CA THR A 119 -2.84 15.96 -7.22
C THR A 119 -3.20 17.03 -8.24
N GLN A 120 -4.48 17.17 -8.60
CA GLN A 120 -4.96 18.00 -9.71
C GLN A 120 -4.42 17.58 -11.09
N MET A 121 -3.87 16.37 -11.20
CA MET A 121 -3.31 15.86 -12.45
C MET A 121 -4.33 15.13 -13.30
N ASP A 122 -4.18 15.25 -14.61
CA ASP A 122 -4.96 14.48 -15.58
C ASP A 122 -4.22 13.19 -15.96
N VAL A 123 -4.50 12.12 -15.22
CA VAL A 123 -3.91 10.79 -15.44
C VAL A 123 -4.16 10.25 -16.85
N LYS A 124 -5.25 10.66 -17.52
CA LYS A 124 -5.56 10.18 -18.88
C LYS A 124 -4.56 10.69 -19.92
N LYS A 125 -3.97 11.87 -19.68
CA LYS A 125 -2.96 12.46 -20.59
C LYS A 125 -1.61 11.76 -20.53
N MET A 126 -1.41 10.86 -19.57
CA MET A 126 -0.13 10.20 -19.33
C MET A 126 0.05 8.92 -20.17
N GLY A 127 -0.99 8.50 -20.90
CA GLY A 127 -0.92 7.35 -21.80
C GLY A 127 -0.71 6.00 -21.08
N LEU A 128 -0.89 5.96 -19.76
CA LEU A 128 -0.79 4.74 -18.96
C LEU A 128 -2.06 3.91 -19.11
N ASP A 129 -1.92 2.60 -19.29
CA ASP A 129 -3.05 1.68 -19.17
C ASP A 129 -3.49 1.58 -17.71
N GLN A 130 -4.57 2.27 -17.40
CA GLN A 130 -5.10 2.44 -16.05
C GLN A 130 -5.63 1.13 -15.44
N HIS A 131 -5.87 0.11 -16.25
CA HIS A 131 -6.43 -1.17 -15.82
C HIS A 131 -5.37 -2.23 -15.49
N SER A 132 -4.09 -1.91 -15.64
CA SER A 132 -2.99 -2.85 -15.40
C SER A 132 -1.99 -2.38 -14.36
N LEU A 133 -2.18 -1.19 -13.77
CA LEU A 133 -1.28 -0.70 -12.71
C LEU A 133 -1.62 -1.35 -11.36
N CYS A 134 -0.63 -1.98 -10.75
CA CYS A 134 -0.74 -2.55 -9.41
C CYS A 134 -0.67 -1.48 -8.32
N TYR A 135 -1.17 -1.81 -7.15
CA TYR A 135 -1.32 -0.88 -6.04
C TYR A 135 -0.01 -0.18 -5.60
N PRO A 136 1.14 -0.88 -5.44
CA PRO A 136 2.39 -0.21 -5.09
C PRO A 136 2.86 0.80 -6.14
N MET A 137 2.60 0.54 -7.43
CA MET A 137 3.02 1.40 -8.53
C MET A 137 2.20 2.68 -8.57
N VAL A 138 0.88 2.57 -8.35
CA VAL A 138 0.01 3.74 -8.24
C VAL A 138 0.34 4.55 -6.99
N TRP A 139 0.68 3.90 -5.88
CA TRP A 139 1.15 4.58 -4.68
C TRP A 139 2.45 5.36 -4.89
N ALA A 140 3.45 4.74 -5.54
CA ALA A 140 4.72 5.40 -5.86
C ALA A 140 4.48 6.62 -6.77
N PHE A 141 3.66 6.43 -7.81
CA PHE A 141 3.24 7.48 -8.74
C PHE A 141 2.54 8.66 -8.03
N LEU A 142 1.51 8.36 -7.24
CA LEU A 142 0.77 9.37 -6.47
C LEU A 142 1.70 10.12 -5.51
N SER A 143 2.54 9.39 -4.77
CA SER A 143 3.42 9.97 -3.75
C SER A 143 4.46 10.91 -4.36
N PHE A 144 5.04 10.53 -5.51
CA PHE A 144 5.94 11.40 -6.25
C PHE A 144 5.27 12.73 -6.64
N HIS A 145 4.06 12.65 -7.19
CA HIS A 145 3.30 13.83 -7.58
C HIS A 145 2.75 14.65 -6.40
N CYS A 146 2.63 14.04 -5.23
CA CYS A 146 2.40 14.74 -3.98
C CYS A 146 3.65 15.44 -3.43
N GLN A 147 4.81 15.28 -4.07
CA GLN A 147 6.12 15.82 -3.65
C GLN A 147 6.63 15.19 -2.35
N LEU A 148 6.29 13.92 -2.10
CA LEU A 148 6.85 13.15 -1.00
C LEU A 148 8.21 12.60 -1.39
N SER A 149 9.14 12.47 -0.44
CA SER A 149 10.35 11.69 -0.68
C SER A 149 10.03 10.19 -0.75
N ALA A 150 10.83 9.42 -1.48
CA ALA A 150 10.66 7.97 -1.59
C ALA A 150 10.59 7.28 -0.21
N ASP A 151 11.44 7.70 0.73
CA ASP A 151 11.49 7.15 2.09
C ASP A 151 10.20 7.39 2.87
N ILE A 152 9.62 8.59 2.76
CA ILE A 152 8.34 8.93 3.42
C ILE A 152 7.19 8.19 2.75
N ALA A 153 7.21 8.10 1.42
CA ALA A 153 6.20 7.39 0.65
C ALA A 153 6.16 5.88 0.99
N GLN A 154 7.32 5.22 1.09
CA GLN A 154 7.42 3.81 1.48
C GLN A 154 6.90 3.56 2.90
N LYS A 155 7.21 4.46 3.85
CA LYS A 155 6.67 4.39 5.22
C LYS A 155 5.16 4.53 5.25
N GLY A 156 4.61 5.48 4.47
CA GLY A 156 3.16 5.65 4.33
C GLY A 156 2.48 4.43 3.74
N TYR A 157 3.00 3.91 2.63
CA TYR A 157 2.51 2.68 2.02
C TYR A 157 2.51 1.50 3.01
N LEU A 158 3.63 1.29 3.72
CA LEU A 158 3.76 0.22 4.70
C LEU A 158 2.78 0.41 5.87
N TRP A 159 2.59 1.64 6.34
CA TRP A 159 1.62 1.97 7.37
C TRP A 159 0.20 1.60 6.94
N SER A 160 -0.21 1.98 5.73
CA SER A 160 -1.53 1.62 5.19
C SER A 160 -1.72 0.10 5.04
N TRP A 161 -0.68 -0.63 4.66
CA TRP A 161 -0.72 -2.10 4.62
C TRP A 161 -0.88 -2.70 6.02
N LEU A 162 -0.09 -2.21 6.99
CA LEU A 162 -0.10 -2.69 8.37
C LEU A 162 -1.45 -2.44 9.04
N GLU A 163 -1.95 -1.22 8.92
CA GLU A 163 -3.22 -0.78 9.51
C GLU A 163 -4.40 -1.59 8.95
N ASN A 164 -4.41 -1.83 7.64
CA ASN A 164 -5.38 -2.71 7.02
C ASN A 164 -5.35 -4.13 7.61
N LEU A 165 -4.16 -4.74 7.74
CA LEU A 165 -4.04 -6.09 8.29
C LEU A 165 -4.41 -6.17 9.77
N VAL A 166 -4.07 -5.17 10.57
CA VAL A 166 -4.49 -5.11 11.98
C VAL A 166 -6.02 -5.07 12.07
N MET A 167 -6.70 -4.26 11.24
CA MET A 167 -8.16 -4.22 11.22
C MET A 167 -8.80 -5.54 10.75
N VAL A 168 -8.18 -6.25 9.81
CA VAL A 168 -8.62 -7.61 9.45
C VAL A 168 -8.39 -8.57 10.61
N GLY A 169 -7.22 -8.53 11.26
CA GLY A 169 -6.88 -9.37 12.40
C GLY A 169 -7.87 -9.23 13.56
N VAL A 170 -8.26 -8.00 13.91
CA VAL A 170 -9.28 -7.74 14.93
C VAL A 170 -10.64 -8.37 14.59
N LYS A 171 -10.98 -8.47 13.30
CA LYS A 171 -12.25 -9.08 12.85
C LYS A 171 -12.21 -10.61 12.82
N VAL A 172 -11.09 -11.18 12.40
CA VAL A 172 -11.00 -12.60 12.07
C VAL A 172 -10.46 -13.42 13.24
N ILE A 173 -9.56 -12.88 14.05
CA ILE A 173 -9.02 -13.57 15.22
C ILE A 173 -10.08 -13.53 16.32
N PRO A 174 -10.45 -14.68 16.91
CA PRO A 174 -11.40 -14.74 18.01
C PRO A 174 -10.75 -14.23 19.31
N LEU A 175 -10.39 -12.95 19.35
CA LEU A 175 -9.95 -12.26 20.55
C LEU A 175 -11.20 -12.05 21.42
N GLY A 176 -11.29 -12.78 22.53
CA GLY A 176 -12.41 -12.63 23.46
C GLY A 176 -12.49 -11.19 23.98
N GLN A 177 -13.41 -10.39 23.42
CA GLN A 177 -13.89 -9.03 23.75
C GLN A 177 -12.96 -7.95 24.39
N SER A 178 -11.67 -8.18 24.66
CA SER A 178 -10.87 -7.31 25.52
C SER A 178 -9.48 -6.94 24.98
N ALA A 179 -9.01 -7.52 23.87
CA ALA A 179 -7.65 -7.28 23.37
C ALA A 179 -7.55 -6.16 22.31
N GLY A 180 -8.62 -5.83 21.58
CA GLY A 180 -8.56 -4.91 20.43
C GLY A 180 -8.45 -3.40 20.75
N LEU A 181 -8.26 -3.01 22.01
CA LEU A 181 -8.30 -1.60 22.45
C LEU A 181 -7.10 -1.17 23.30
N ASN A 182 -6.15 -2.06 23.60
CA ASN A 182 -5.11 -1.76 24.59
C ASN A 182 -3.76 -1.29 24.05
N GLU A 183 -3.55 -1.19 22.73
CA GLU A 183 -2.28 -0.65 22.20
C GLU A 183 -2.54 0.33 21.04
N PHE A 184 -2.89 1.56 21.42
CA PHE A 184 -2.56 2.78 20.70
C PHE A 184 -1.70 3.67 21.61
#